data_AF-A0A932PSX2-F1
#
_entry.id   AF-A0A932PSX2-F1
#
_cell.length_a   1.000
_cell.length_b   1.000
_cell.length_c   1.000
_cell.angle_alpha   90.00
_cell.angle_beta   90.00
_cell.angle_gamma   90.00
#
_symmetry.space_group_name_H-M   'P 1'
#
loop_
_entity.id
_entity.type
_entity.pdbx_description
1 polymer ?
#
loop_
_entity_poly.entity_id
_entity_poly.type
_entity_poly.pdbx_seq_one_letter_code
_entity_poly.pdbx_strand_id
1 'polypeptide(L)'
;MVLNYNSIVDPKQFRDDAFVDIKAKTCIIPPNSFALARSVEYFRIPRNVLTLCIGKSTYARCGIIVNVTPFEPEWEGYVTLEISNTTPLPAKIYAGEGLAQVLFFECPPCEVTYAERKGKYMKQMDIVCPRI
;
A
#
# COMPACT_ATOMS: atom_id res chain seq x y z
N MET A 1 5.68 6.69 5.66
CA MET A 1 6.80 7.20 4.87
C MET A 1 6.27 8.17 3.82
N VAL A 2 6.73 9.42 3.77
CA VAL A 2 6.35 10.40 2.72
C VAL A 2 7.53 10.64 1.81
N LEU A 3 7.30 10.73 0.50
CA LEU A 3 8.34 10.96 -0.49
C LEU A 3 8.98 12.36 -0.33
N ASN A 4 10.30 12.41 -0.41
CA ASN A 4 11.12 13.63 -0.38
C ASN A 4 11.27 14.25 -1.78
N TYR A 5 11.25 15.59 -1.88
CA TYR A 5 11.03 16.34 -3.13
C TYR A 5 12.20 16.38 -4.14
N ASN A 6 13.35 15.77 -3.87
CA ASN A 6 14.54 15.87 -4.73
C ASN A 6 15.19 14.51 -5.04
N SER A 7 14.41 13.43 -4.95
CA SER A 7 14.90 12.05 -5.11
C SER A 7 14.28 11.40 -6.36
N ILE A 8 15.12 10.80 -7.20
CA ILE A 8 14.65 9.94 -8.29
C ILE A 8 14.11 8.65 -7.67
N VAL A 9 12.86 8.31 -7.98
CA VAL A 9 12.26 7.03 -7.58
C VAL A 9 12.56 6.00 -8.67
N ASP A 10 13.63 5.24 -8.49
CA ASP A 10 14.00 4.10 -9.35
C ASP A 10 13.76 2.79 -8.59
N PRO A 11 12.84 1.91 -9.00
CA PRO A 11 12.60 0.64 -8.32
C PRO A 11 13.77 -0.35 -8.43
N LYS A 12 14.71 -0.15 -9.37
CA LYS A 12 15.94 -0.95 -9.50
C LYS A 12 17.09 -0.41 -8.67
N GLN A 13 17.06 0.88 -8.35
CA GLN A 13 18.06 1.58 -7.54
C GLN A 13 17.38 2.42 -6.47
N PHE A 14 16.58 1.74 -5.63
CA PHE A 14 15.79 2.42 -4.63
C PHE A 14 16.70 3.01 -3.55
N ARG A 15 16.52 4.29 -3.26
CA ARG A 15 17.29 4.99 -2.23
C ARG A 15 16.48 5.09 -0.95
N ASP A 16 17.08 4.68 0.16
CA ASP A 16 16.43 4.72 1.47
C ASP A 16 16.18 6.17 1.96
N ASP A 17 16.95 7.15 1.47
CA ASP A 17 16.78 8.58 1.78
C ASP A 17 15.66 9.27 0.99
N ALA A 18 15.01 8.55 0.07
CA ALA A 18 13.89 9.07 -0.71
C ALA A 18 12.63 9.30 0.15
N PHE A 19 12.57 8.73 1.36
CA PHE A 19 11.40 8.81 2.23
C PHE A 19 11.73 9.33 3.62
N VAL A 20 10.78 10.08 4.18
CA VAL A 20 10.79 10.50 5.57
C VAL A 20 9.78 9.67 6.36
N ASP A 21 10.23 9.04 7.43
CA ASP A 21 9.37 8.33 8.37
C ASP A 21 8.53 9.29 9.20
N ILE A 22 7.23 9.00 9.28
CA ILE A 22 6.27 9.82 10.03
C ILE A 22 5.41 8.89 10.89
N LYS A 23 5.44 9.11 12.20
CA LYS A 23 4.51 8.51 13.18
C LYS A 23 3.65 9.62 13.76
N ALA A 24 2.43 9.77 13.24
CA ALA A 24 1.49 10.80 13.66
C ALA A 24 0.04 10.36 13.43
N LYS A 25 -0.90 11.00 14.14
CA LYS A 25 -2.35 10.79 13.91
C LYS A 25 -2.82 11.34 12.57
N THR A 26 -2.07 12.28 12.00
CA THR A 26 -2.33 12.89 10.71
C THR A 26 -1.04 13.07 9.94
N CYS A 27 -1.10 12.98 8.63
CA CYS A 27 0.02 13.20 7.73
C CYS A 27 -0.39 14.20 6.64
N ILE A 28 0.48 15.13 6.27
CA ILE A 28 0.28 15.98 5.10
C ILE A 28 1.11 15.39 3.95
N ILE A 29 0.44 15.01 2.86
CA ILE A 29 1.08 14.61 1.61
C ILE A 29 1.17 15.86 0.74
N PRO A 30 2.39 16.26 0.31
CA PRO A 30 2.54 17.43 -0.53
C PRO A 30 1.85 17.29 -1.90
N PRO A 31 1.67 18.41 -2.64
CA PRO A 31 1.14 18.41 -3.99
C PRO A 31 1.86 17.44 -4.95
N ASN A 32 1.12 16.66 -5.74
CA ASN A 32 1.71 15.74 -6.74
C ASN A 32 2.77 14.78 -6.16
N SER A 33 2.57 14.34 -4.92
CA SER A 33 3.47 13.43 -4.21
C SER A 33 2.69 12.26 -3.61
N PHE A 34 3.37 11.31 -2.98
CA PHE A 34 2.74 10.16 -2.35
C PHE A 34 3.38 9.78 -1.02
N ALA A 35 2.66 8.96 -0.27
CA ALA A 35 3.11 8.35 0.97
C ALA A 35 2.91 6.84 0.92
N LEU A 36 3.87 6.08 1.44
CA LEU A 36 3.66 4.69 1.81
C LEU A 36 3.20 4.63 3.26
N ALA A 37 2.12 3.90 3.49
CA ALA A 37 1.56 3.61 4.80
C ALA A 37 1.37 2.11 4.98
N ARG A 38 1.09 1.70 6.22
CA ARG A 38 0.78 0.31 6.59
C ARG A 38 -0.65 0.24 7.09
N SER A 39 -1.39 -0.79 6.73
CA SER A 39 -2.68 -1.09 7.36
C SER A 39 -2.54 -1.33 8.87
N VAL A 40 -3.66 -1.19 9.58
CA VAL A 40 -3.76 -1.63 10.98
C VAL A 40 -4.02 -3.13 11.02
N GLU A 41 -4.74 -3.63 10.02
CA GLU A 41 -5.17 -5.00 9.86
C GLU A 41 -4.04 -5.87 9.29
N TYR A 42 -3.89 -7.07 9.84
CA TYR A 42 -3.04 -8.12 9.32
C TYR A 42 -3.90 -9.15 8.61
N PHE A 43 -3.51 -9.54 7.40
CA PHE A 43 -4.29 -10.47 6.59
C PHE A 43 -3.58 -11.81 6.44
N ARG A 44 -4.38 -12.88 6.35
CA ARG A 44 -3.99 -14.23 5.94
C ARG A 44 -4.97 -14.70 4.89
N ILE A 45 -4.57 -14.69 3.62
CA ILE A 45 -5.46 -14.97 2.50
C ILE A 45 -5.52 -16.48 2.27
N PRO A 46 -6.72 -17.10 2.21
CA PRO A 46 -6.86 -18.51 1.86
C PRO A 46 -6.34 -18.84 0.45
N ARG A 47 -6.02 -20.12 0.20
CA ARG A 47 -5.55 -20.60 -1.12
C ARG A 47 -6.58 -20.42 -2.24
N ASN A 48 -7.86 -20.48 -1.93
CA ASN A 48 -8.96 -20.37 -2.88
C ASN A 48 -9.55 -18.95 -2.93
N VAL A 49 -8.79 -17.93 -2.49
CA VAL A 49 -9.26 -16.55 -2.45
C VAL A 49 -8.24 -15.61 -3.07
N LEU A 50 -8.71 -14.75 -3.97
CA LEU A 50 -7.99 -13.58 -4.48
C LEU A 50 -8.69 -12.33 -3.96
N THR A 51 -7.93 -11.27 -3.66
CA THR A 51 -8.54 -9.99 -3.27
C THR A 51 -8.26 -8.87 -4.24
N LEU A 52 -9.14 -7.87 -4.24
CA LEU A 52 -8.86 -6.57 -4.81
C LEU A 52 -9.05 -5.51 -3.74
N CYS A 53 -8.03 -4.67 -3.53
CA CYS A 53 -8.11 -3.55 -2.62
C CYS A 53 -8.36 -2.26 -3.42
N ILE A 54 -9.38 -1.51 -3.02
CA ILE A 54 -9.78 -0.26 -3.70
C ILE A 54 -9.94 0.87 -2.68
N GLY A 55 -9.58 2.09 -3.09
CA GLY A 55 -9.79 3.28 -2.28
C GLY A 55 -11.28 3.59 -2.03
N LYS A 56 -11.58 4.27 -0.92
CA LYS A 56 -12.95 4.73 -0.62
C LYS A 56 -13.27 6.07 -1.28
N SER A 57 -14.55 6.25 -1.63
CA SER A 57 -15.02 7.43 -2.34
C SER A 57 -14.74 8.76 -1.61
N THR A 58 -14.74 8.75 -0.28
CA THR A 58 -14.42 9.95 0.53
C THR A 58 -13.08 10.56 0.17
N TYR A 59 -12.02 9.75 0.14
CA TYR A 59 -10.67 10.20 -0.19
C TYR A 59 -10.49 10.40 -1.70
N ALA A 60 -11.12 9.55 -2.53
CA ALA A 60 -11.10 9.72 -3.99
C ALA A 60 -11.66 11.08 -4.44
N ARG A 61 -12.71 11.58 -3.78
CA ARG A 61 -13.31 12.91 -4.06
C ARG A 61 -12.42 14.08 -3.67
N CYS A 62 -11.34 13.83 -2.91
CA CYS A 62 -10.32 14.81 -2.58
C CYS A 62 -9.09 14.71 -3.50
N GLY A 63 -9.15 13.93 -4.58
CA GLY A 63 -8.00 13.69 -5.47
C GLY A 63 -6.93 12.80 -4.84
N ILE A 64 -7.32 11.97 -3.86
CA ILE A 64 -6.43 11.02 -3.19
C ILE A 64 -6.69 9.62 -3.74
N ILE A 65 -5.63 9.01 -4.25
CA ILE A 65 -5.65 7.65 -4.78
C ILE A 65 -4.98 6.73 -3.76
N VAL A 66 -5.65 5.65 -3.42
CA VAL A 66 -5.03 4.56 -2.63
C VAL A 66 -4.77 3.41 -3.59
N ASN A 67 -3.50 3.25 -3.96
CA ASN A 67 -3.04 2.19 -4.85
C ASN A 67 -2.52 1.01 -4.03
N VAL A 68 -3.07 -0.16 -4.28
CA VAL A 68 -2.76 -1.40 -3.55
C VAL A 68 -2.90 -2.55 -4.54
N THR A 69 -1.87 -3.40 -4.62
CA THR A 69 -1.92 -4.59 -5.48
C THR A 69 -2.80 -5.69 -4.87
N PRO A 70 -3.40 -6.57 -5.68
CA PRO A 70 -4.16 -7.72 -5.19
C PRO A 70 -3.44 -8.51 -4.09
N PHE A 71 -4.18 -9.00 -3.10
CA PHE A 71 -3.63 -9.98 -2.16
C PHE A 71 -3.88 -11.35 -2.77
N GLU A 72 -2.79 -11.95 -3.24
CA GLU A 72 -2.82 -13.25 -3.90
C GLU A 72 -3.13 -14.39 -2.91
N PRO A 73 -3.57 -15.55 -3.42
CA PRO A 73 -3.71 -16.77 -2.63
C PRO A 73 -2.50 -17.05 -1.73
N GLU A 74 -2.78 -17.35 -0.46
CA GLU A 74 -1.78 -17.61 0.59
C GLU A 74 -0.83 -16.43 0.90
N TRP A 75 -1.11 -15.22 0.42
CA TRP A 75 -0.41 -14.04 0.92
C TRP A 75 -0.75 -13.77 2.38
N GLU A 76 0.25 -13.40 3.17
CA GLU A 76 0.11 -13.07 4.58
C GLU A 76 0.94 -11.81 4.89
N GLY A 77 0.39 -10.86 5.65
CA GLY A 77 1.10 -9.64 6.03
C GLY A 77 0.21 -8.47 6.42
N TYR A 78 0.84 -7.40 6.91
CA TYR A 78 0.23 -6.07 6.86
C TYR A 78 0.27 -5.55 5.43
N VAL A 79 -0.74 -4.78 5.02
CA VAL A 79 -0.83 -4.23 3.67
C VAL A 79 -0.01 -2.95 3.58
N THR A 80 0.84 -2.84 2.57
CA THR A 80 1.45 -1.57 2.18
C THR A 80 0.45 -0.79 1.33
N LEU A 81 0.09 0.41 1.78
CA LEU A 81 -0.82 1.34 1.12
C LEU A 81 0.01 2.43 0.44
N GLU A 82 -0.09 2.58 -0.88
CA GLU A 82 0.43 3.75 -1.58
C GLU A 82 -0.68 4.80 -1.65
N ILE A 83 -0.50 5.91 -0.96
CA ILE A 83 -1.47 7.00 -0.88
C ILE A 83 -0.93 8.18 -1.70
N SER A 84 -1.49 8.40 -2.87
CA SER A 84 -1.04 9.39 -3.85
C SER A 84 -1.94 10.62 -3.84
N ASN A 85 -1.34 11.80 -3.71
CA ASN A 85 -2.01 13.09 -3.86
C ASN A 85 -1.79 13.62 -5.27
N THR A 86 -2.81 13.54 -6.12
CA THR A 86 -2.73 13.99 -7.51
C THR A 86 -3.18 15.45 -7.69
N THR A 87 -3.38 16.17 -6.59
CA THR A 87 -3.82 17.57 -6.61
C THR A 87 -2.63 18.52 -6.46
N PRO A 88 -2.75 19.79 -6.92
CA PRO A 88 -1.76 20.82 -6.67
C PRO A 88 -1.79 21.38 -5.24
N LEU A 89 -2.63 20.84 -4.34
CA LEU A 89 -2.78 21.30 -2.97
C LEU A 89 -2.26 20.25 -1.98
N PRO A 90 -1.73 20.64 -0.80
CA PRO A 90 -1.38 19.69 0.24
C PRO A 90 -2.62 18.92 0.72
N ALA A 91 -2.50 17.59 0.82
CA ALA A 91 -3.58 16.72 1.27
C ALA A 91 -3.33 16.21 2.69
N LYS A 92 -4.34 16.31 3.56
CA LYS A 92 -4.26 15.79 4.93
C LYS A 92 -4.91 14.41 5.01
N ILE A 93 -4.16 13.42 5.47
CA ILE A 93 -4.58 12.04 5.67
C ILE A 93 -4.62 11.72 7.16
N TYR A 94 -5.61 10.96 7.59
CA TYR A 94 -5.84 10.61 8.99
C TYR A 94 -5.53 9.13 9.23
N ALA A 95 -4.74 8.83 10.26
CA ALA A 95 -4.43 7.47 10.66
C ALA A 95 -5.63 6.83 11.37
N GLY A 96 -5.89 5.55 11.10
CA GLY A 96 -6.98 4.79 11.72
C GLY A 96 -8.35 4.99 11.08
N GLU A 97 -8.46 5.81 10.04
CA GLU A 97 -9.67 5.93 9.24
C GLU A 97 -9.74 4.89 8.12
N GLY A 98 -10.96 4.58 7.68
CA GLY A 98 -11.17 3.69 6.54
C GLY A 98 -10.76 4.35 5.22
N LEU A 99 -9.52 4.16 4.80
CA LEU A 99 -8.96 4.67 3.54
C LEU A 99 -9.28 3.80 2.32
N ALA A 100 -9.34 2.48 2.53
CA ALA A 100 -9.57 1.48 1.50
C ALA A 100 -10.59 0.43 1.95
N GLN A 101 -11.03 -0.39 1.00
CA GLN A 101 -11.86 -1.56 1.22
C GLN A 101 -11.32 -2.73 0.39
N VAL A 102 -11.48 -3.94 0.90
CA VAL A 102 -10.98 -5.15 0.28
C VAL A 102 -12.17 -6.00 -0.16
N LEU A 103 -12.20 -6.34 -1.44
CA LEU A 103 -13.15 -7.28 -2.02
C LEU A 103 -12.50 -8.65 -2.08
N PHE A 104 -13.22 -9.68 -1.63
CA PHE A 104 -12.75 -11.06 -1.61
C PHE A 104 -13.48 -11.86 -2.68
N PHE A 105 -12.73 -12.55 -3.51
CA PHE A 105 -13.24 -13.37 -4.61
C PHE A 105 -12.82 -14.80 -4.38
N GLU A 106 -13.79 -15.70 -4.29
CA GLU A 106 -13.51 -17.12 -4.30
C GLU A 106 -13.11 -17.55 -5.72
N CYS A 107 -12.05 -18.36 -5.82
CA CYS A 107 -11.52 -18.87 -7.07
C CYS A 107 -11.09 -20.33 -6.91
N PRO A 108 -11.01 -21.11 -8.01
CA PRO A 108 -10.32 -22.39 -7.98
C PRO A 108 -8.88 -22.23 -7.47
N PRO A 109 -8.30 -23.23 -6.80
CA PRO A 109 -6.92 -23.17 -6.33
C PRO A 109 -5.96 -22.87 -7.50
N CYS A 110 -5.06 -21.90 -7.31
CA CYS A 110 -4.00 -21.66 -8.28
C CYS A 110 -2.92 -22.76 -8.23
N GLU A 111 -2.22 -22.95 -9.34
CA GLU A 111 -1.12 -23.93 -9.46
C GLU A 111 0.04 -23.59 -8.52
N VAL A 112 0.38 -22.30 -8.43
CA VAL A 112 1.44 -21.77 -7.56
C VAL A 112 0.91 -20.57 -6.79
N THR A 113 0.99 -20.62 -5.46
CA THR A 113 0.55 -19.54 -4.57
C THR A 113 1.65 -18.51 -4.29
N TYR A 114 1.29 -17.41 -3.64
CA TYR A 114 2.26 -16.40 -3.21
C TYR A 114 3.32 -16.98 -2.25
N ALA A 115 2.90 -17.89 -1.37
CA ALA A 115 3.78 -18.56 -0.42
C ALA A 115 4.72 -19.54 -1.12
N GLU A 116 4.21 -20.36 -2.05
CA GLU A 116 4.98 -21.37 -2.79
C GLU A 116 6.07 -20.73 -3.67
N ARG A 117 5.76 -19.61 -4.33
CA ARG A 117 6.76 -18.85 -5.11
C ARG A 117 7.76 -18.07 -4.25
N LYS A 118 7.68 -18.17 -2.91
CA LYS A 118 8.51 -17.42 -1.97
C LYS A 118 8.44 -15.91 -2.22
N GLY A 119 7.21 -15.39 -2.34
CA GLY A 119 6.99 -13.99 -2.69
C GLY A 119 7.68 -13.00 -1.74
N LYS A 120 8.18 -11.91 -2.32
CA LYS A 120 9.12 -10.96 -1.68
C LYS A 120 8.60 -10.26 -0.42
N TYR A 121 7.27 -10.11 -0.34
CA TYR A 121 6.58 -9.36 0.72
C TYR A 121 5.76 -10.29 1.63
N MET A 122 6.12 -11.57 1.69
CA MET A 122 5.47 -12.55 2.56
C MET A 122 5.77 -12.23 4.04
N LYS A 123 4.73 -12.23 4.88
CA LYS A 123 4.78 -11.95 6.32
C LYS A 123 5.40 -10.58 6.66
N GLN A 124 5.21 -9.58 5.80
CA GLN A 124 5.76 -8.25 6.06
C GLN A 124 5.11 -7.61 7.30
N MET A 125 5.96 -7.05 8.17
CA MET A 125 5.56 -6.47 9.47
C MET A 125 5.44 -4.94 9.45
N ASP A 126 6.22 -4.31 8.58
CA ASP A 126 6.33 -2.86 8.42
C ASP A 126 6.23 -2.48 6.94
N ILE A 127 6.34 -1.17 6.67
CA ILE A 127 6.42 -0.65 5.31
C ILE A 127 7.74 -1.14 4.70
N VAL A 128 7.65 -1.99 3.68
CA VAL A 128 8.82 -2.52 2.95
C VAL A 128 8.96 -1.77 1.64
N CYS A 129 10.13 -1.17 1.42
CA CYS A 129 10.47 -0.53 0.15
C CYS A 129 10.54 -1.55 -1.00
N PRO A 130 10.41 -1.11 -2.27
CA PRO A 130 10.46 -1.98 -3.43
C PRO A 130 11.70 -2.89 -3.46
N ARG A 131 11.49 -4.17 -3.80
CA ARG A 131 12.55 -5.16 -4.04
C ARG A 131 12.38 -5.74 -5.45
N ILE A 132 13.33 -5.48 -6.35
CA ILE A 132 13.38 -6.10 -7.69
C ILE A 132 14.29 -7.34 -7.65
#